data_AF-A0A7Y3MYP1-F1
#
_entry.id   AF-A0A7Y3MYP1-F1
#
_cell.length_a   1.000
_cell.length_b   1.000
_cell.length_c   1.000
_cell.angle_alpha   90.00
_cell.angle_beta   90.00
_cell.angle_gamma   90.00
#
_symmetry.space_group_name_H-M   'P 1'
#
loop_
_entity.id
_entity.type
_entity.pdbx_description
1 polymer ?
#
loop_
_entity_poly.entity_id
_entity_poly.type
_entity_poly.pdbx_seq_one_letter_code
_entity_poly.pdbx_strand_id
1 'polypeptide(L)'
;MRVGALGAGALFAAAVVAVGWGQDQRVESARQALWEGEGARPGQGVTLLMELPPQVRESSGLVVSRVNPGLFWTHNDSGGEPVLYALWPELDQVRTLRLEGAPARDWEDMDEGPCPDGGEERCLYVGDIGDNLGRRRDVGVVFVREPRMTSDGGESFTAAWQVARLRYPDGPRDAEALIVSENGRLRIVTKGWEGEHGIYGLPLSALTGTTERPTELTYEGRLPLAPVAWLGRVVTAGADAPDGIAVRTYTEVHFFREESGSWVRAAPPCVVASLPPTGEGLDVDPDGTVFLSSEATRSQPGALQSAECPPG
;
A
#
# COMPACT_ATOMS: atom_id res chain seq x y z
N MET A 1 55.84 -8.79 -14.42
CA MET A 1 54.99 -7.65 -14.81
C MET A 1 53.56 -8.16 -15.01
N ARG A 2 52.57 -7.41 -14.53
CA ARG A 2 51.10 -7.67 -14.48
C ARG A 2 50.68 -8.58 -13.31
N VAL A 3 50.42 -8.04 -12.12
CA VAL A 3 49.31 -7.18 -11.65
C VAL A 3 47.99 -7.97 -11.60
N GLY A 4 47.48 -8.13 -10.38
CA GLY A 4 46.29 -8.89 -10.04
C GLY A 4 44.98 -8.24 -10.47
N ALA A 5 43.94 -9.06 -10.54
CA ALA A 5 42.56 -8.62 -10.69
C ALA A 5 41.90 -8.68 -9.31
N LEU A 6 41.62 -7.49 -8.77
CA LEU A 6 40.68 -7.28 -7.67
C LEU A 6 39.28 -7.69 -8.14
N GLY A 7 38.62 -8.55 -7.36
CA GLY A 7 37.20 -8.86 -7.54
C GLY A 7 36.37 -7.63 -7.20
N ALA A 8 35.80 -6.99 -8.22
CA ALA A 8 34.79 -5.96 -8.07
C ALA A 8 33.47 -6.63 -7.68
N GLY A 9 32.96 -6.30 -6.49
CA GLY A 9 31.60 -6.59 -6.08
C GLY A 9 30.61 -5.96 -7.05
N ALA A 10 29.65 -6.77 -7.50
CA ALA A 10 28.60 -6.32 -8.41
C ALA A 10 27.51 -5.60 -7.60
N LEU A 11 27.65 -4.28 -7.48
CA LEU A 11 26.52 -3.36 -7.27
C LEU A 11 25.75 -3.31 -8.59
N PHE A 12 24.68 -4.10 -8.72
CA PHE A 12 23.69 -3.87 -9.77
C PHE A 12 22.55 -3.07 -9.17
N ALA A 13 22.55 -1.77 -9.45
CA ALA A 13 21.40 -0.90 -9.30
C ALA A 13 20.21 -1.52 -10.04
N ALA A 14 19.04 -1.50 -9.39
CA ALA A 14 17.77 -1.83 -10.00
C ALA A 14 17.62 -1.00 -11.28
N ALA A 15 17.66 -1.67 -12.42
CA ALA A 15 17.23 -1.08 -13.68
C ALA A 15 15.71 -1.06 -13.65
N VAL A 16 15.14 -0.04 -13.00
CA VAL A 16 13.80 0.43 -13.32
C VAL A 16 13.84 0.71 -14.81
N VAL A 17 13.09 -0.08 -15.57
CA VAL A 17 12.83 0.23 -16.96
C VAL A 17 12.04 1.53 -16.95
N ALA A 18 12.74 2.65 -17.10
CA ALA A 18 12.18 3.91 -17.53
C ALA A 18 11.70 3.74 -18.98
N VAL A 19 10.65 2.95 -19.19
CA VAL A 19 9.71 3.23 -20.28
C VAL A 19 9.21 4.63 -20.00
N GLY A 20 9.12 5.49 -21.02
CA GLY A 20 8.52 6.82 -20.85
C GLY A 20 7.07 6.69 -20.43
N TRP A 21 6.82 6.63 -19.12
CA TRP A 21 5.52 6.73 -18.50
C TRP A 21 5.10 8.20 -18.62
N GLY A 22 4.30 8.48 -19.65
CA GLY A 22 3.85 9.82 -19.99
C GLY A 22 4.50 10.32 -21.27
N GLN A 23 3.63 10.71 -22.22
CA GLN A 23 3.89 11.32 -23.55
C GLN A 23 3.66 10.41 -24.77
N ASP A 24 3.42 9.09 -24.63
CA ASP A 24 2.93 8.30 -25.78
C ASP A 24 1.41 8.44 -25.92
N GLN A 25 0.98 9.20 -26.94
CA GLN A 25 -0.43 9.39 -27.28
C GLN A 25 -1.19 8.07 -27.48
N ARG A 26 -0.52 6.98 -27.86
CA ARG A 26 -1.14 5.66 -28.02
C ARG A 26 -1.53 5.06 -26.68
N VAL A 27 -0.67 5.20 -25.67
CA VAL A 27 -0.95 4.72 -24.31
C VAL A 27 -2.11 5.51 -23.72
N GLU A 28 -2.08 6.83 -23.87
CA GLU A 28 -3.15 7.68 -23.34
C GLU A 28 -4.50 7.42 -24.03
N SER A 29 -4.50 7.27 -25.36
CA SER A 29 -5.73 6.91 -26.10
C SER A 29 -6.28 5.54 -25.68
N ALA A 30 -5.40 4.59 -25.41
CA ALA A 30 -5.81 3.25 -24.95
C ALA A 30 -6.34 3.26 -23.52
N ARG A 31 -5.76 4.06 -22.61
CA ARG A 31 -6.31 4.31 -21.27
C ARG A 31 -7.70 4.92 -21.33
N GLN A 32 -7.86 5.97 -22.13
CA GLN A 32 -9.15 6.64 -22.31
C GLN A 32 -10.22 5.66 -22.81
N ALA A 33 -9.91 4.85 -23.82
CA ALA A 33 -10.84 3.84 -24.34
C ALA A 33 -11.20 2.77 -23.29
N LEU A 34 -10.24 2.36 -22.46
CA LEU A 34 -10.45 1.43 -21.35
C LEU A 34 -11.38 2.03 -20.29
N TRP A 35 -11.11 3.28 -19.88
CA TRP A 35 -11.91 4.02 -18.92
C TRP A 35 -13.35 4.23 -19.40
N GLU A 36 -13.54 4.62 -20.66
CA GLU A 36 -14.87 4.75 -21.27
C GLU A 36 -15.62 3.42 -21.28
N GLY A 37 -14.95 2.32 -21.63
CA GLY A 37 -15.54 0.99 -21.65
C GLY A 37 -15.98 0.46 -20.28
N GLU A 38 -15.32 0.89 -19.21
CA GLU A 38 -15.65 0.52 -17.82
C GLU A 38 -16.52 1.57 -17.11
N GLY A 39 -16.87 2.67 -17.79
CA GLY A 39 -17.60 3.79 -17.19
C GLY A 39 -16.82 4.50 -16.09
N ALA A 40 -15.49 4.46 -16.13
CA ALA A 40 -14.63 5.11 -15.15
C ALA A 40 -14.91 6.61 -15.08
N ARG A 41 -14.77 7.19 -13.89
CA ARG A 41 -15.03 8.61 -13.65
C ARG A 41 -13.81 9.26 -13.01
N PRO A 42 -13.46 10.51 -13.36
CA PRO A 42 -12.39 11.22 -12.67
C PRO A 42 -12.75 11.44 -11.20
N GLY A 43 -11.75 11.36 -10.32
CA GLY A 43 -11.88 11.82 -8.94
C GLY A 43 -12.28 13.29 -8.89
N GLN A 44 -13.17 13.63 -7.96
CA GLN A 44 -13.69 14.98 -7.72
C GLN A 44 -13.11 15.55 -6.43
N GLY A 45 -13.24 16.87 -6.23
CA GLY A 45 -12.84 17.50 -4.97
C GLY A 45 -11.36 17.34 -4.59
N VAL A 46 -10.48 17.06 -5.57
CA VAL A 46 -9.07 16.74 -5.32
C VAL A 46 -8.40 17.90 -4.58
N THR A 47 -7.93 17.62 -3.37
CA THR A 47 -7.33 18.60 -2.48
C THR A 47 -5.95 18.14 -2.05
N LEU A 48 -4.94 18.98 -2.27
CA LEU A 48 -3.61 18.80 -1.69
C LEU A 48 -3.69 19.12 -0.20
N LEU A 49 -3.46 18.13 0.64
CA LEU A 49 -3.45 18.29 2.10
C LEU A 49 -2.06 18.70 2.59
N MET A 50 -1.02 18.06 2.07
CA MET A 50 0.37 18.29 2.46
C MET A 50 1.33 17.91 1.34
N GLU A 51 2.37 18.72 1.12
CA GLU A 51 3.57 18.26 0.42
C GLU A 51 4.39 17.41 1.38
N LEU A 52 4.70 16.18 1.00
CA LEU A 52 5.43 15.26 1.86
C LEU A 52 6.86 15.78 2.08
N PRO A 53 7.33 15.76 3.34
CA PRO A 53 8.64 16.30 3.68
C PRO A 53 9.75 15.41 3.09
N PRO A 54 11.00 15.91 2.96
CA PRO A 54 12.09 15.17 2.32
C PRO A 54 12.41 13.80 2.94
N GLN A 55 12.12 13.60 4.22
CA GLN A 55 12.28 12.30 4.89
C GLN A 55 11.23 11.26 4.47
N VAL A 56 10.12 11.66 3.85
CA VAL A 56 9.07 10.79 3.29
C VAL A 56 9.15 10.87 1.77
N ARG A 57 10.22 10.29 1.21
CA ARG A 57 10.52 10.39 -0.22
C ARG A 57 9.81 9.32 -1.05
N GLU A 58 9.57 8.15 -0.48
CA GLU A 58 9.13 6.92 -1.17
C GLU A 58 7.87 6.38 -0.50
N SER A 59 6.89 7.26 -0.25
CA SER A 59 5.66 6.92 0.48
C SER A 59 4.87 5.81 -0.21
N SER A 60 4.92 4.59 0.33
CA SER A 60 4.30 3.41 -0.29
C SER A 60 2.94 3.04 0.32
N GLY A 61 2.80 3.07 1.65
CA GLY A 61 1.53 2.83 2.34
C GLY A 61 0.92 4.10 2.94
N LEU A 62 -0.40 4.10 3.19
CA LEU A 62 -1.11 5.22 3.79
C LEU A 62 -2.22 4.75 4.74
N VAL A 63 -2.36 5.42 5.89
CA VAL A 63 -3.47 5.22 6.82
C VAL A 63 -3.97 6.58 7.30
N VAL A 64 -5.28 6.78 7.32
CA VAL A 64 -5.97 7.83 8.08
C VAL A 64 -6.23 7.30 9.48
N SER A 65 -5.62 7.92 10.49
CA SER A 65 -5.70 7.42 11.85
C SER A 65 -7.10 7.59 12.45
N ARG A 66 -7.69 6.49 12.91
CA ARG A 66 -8.93 6.56 13.73
C ARG A 66 -8.64 6.76 15.22
N VAL A 67 -7.41 6.50 15.67
CA VAL A 67 -7.01 6.73 17.08
C VAL A 67 -6.62 8.19 17.33
N ASN A 68 -6.07 8.86 16.32
CA ASN A 68 -5.51 10.19 16.37
C ASN A 68 -6.14 11.06 15.26
N PRO A 69 -7.25 11.76 15.51
CA PRO A 69 -7.94 12.54 14.49
C PRO A 69 -7.02 13.56 13.77
N GLY A 70 -7.12 13.61 12.45
CA GLY A 70 -6.30 14.48 11.58
C GLY A 70 -4.86 13.99 11.35
N LEU A 71 -4.48 12.84 11.91
CA LEU A 71 -3.18 12.23 11.65
C LEU A 71 -3.28 11.23 10.51
N PHE A 72 -2.24 11.21 9.68
CA PHE A 72 -2.00 10.17 8.68
C PHE A 72 -0.72 9.41 9.03
N TRP A 73 -0.70 8.10 8.84
CA TRP A 73 0.51 7.31 8.87
C TRP A 73 0.96 6.95 7.47
N THR A 74 2.27 6.89 7.27
CA THR A 74 2.89 6.35 6.05
C THR A 74 4.25 5.74 6.38
N HIS A 75 4.85 5.02 5.43
CA HIS A 75 6.23 4.58 5.48
C HIS A 75 6.88 4.79 4.11
N ASN A 76 8.21 4.87 4.10
CA ASN A 76 8.93 4.76 2.82
C ASN A 76 8.95 3.28 2.36
N ASP A 77 9.08 3.07 1.06
CA ASP A 77 9.27 1.78 0.40
C ASP A 77 10.56 1.06 0.85
N SER A 78 10.75 -0.15 0.34
CA SER A 78 11.83 -1.12 0.50
C SER A 78 13.24 -0.55 0.67
N GLY A 79 14.05 -1.27 1.46
CA GLY A 79 15.46 -0.94 1.71
C GLY A 79 15.71 0.22 2.69
N GLY A 80 14.64 0.81 3.24
CA GLY A 80 14.67 1.82 4.27
C GLY A 80 14.81 1.29 5.72
N GLU A 81 14.75 2.23 6.67
CA GLU A 81 14.67 1.93 8.10
C GLU A 81 13.23 1.56 8.50
N PRO A 82 13.00 0.70 9.51
CA PRO A 82 11.67 0.33 9.98
C PRO A 82 10.99 1.49 10.71
N VAL A 83 10.47 2.43 9.95
CA VAL A 83 10.00 3.74 10.40
C VAL A 83 8.64 4.05 9.81
N LEU A 84 7.71 4.42 10.69
CA LEU A 84 6.44 5.03 10.32
C LEU A 84 6.51 6.53 10.55
N TYR A 85 5.93 7.30 9.63
CA TYR A 85 5.81 8.74 9.71
C TYR A 85 4.37 9.12 10.03
N ALA A 86 4.19 9.84 11.13
CA ALA A 86 2.93 10.48 11.48
C ALA A 86 2.90 11.88 10.86
N LEU A 87 1.90 12.18 10.06
CA LEU A 87 1.71 13.44 9.34
C LEU A 87 0.44 14.12 9.87
N TRP A 88 0.54 15.37 10.30
CA TRP A 88 -0.61 16.24 10.57
C TRP A 88 -0.62 17.39 9.57
N PRO A 89 -1.40 17.28 8.48
CA PRO A 89 -1.52 18.33 7.47
C PRO A 89 -1.90 19.68 8.05
N GLU A 90 -2.88 19.74 8.97
CA GLU A 90 -3.39 20.99 9.52
C GLU A 90 -2.40 21.69 10.46
N LEU A 91 -1.43 20.94 11.00
CA LEU A 91 -0.41 21.46 11.90
C LEU A 91 0.93 21.69 11.19
N ASP A 92 1.06 21.27 9.93
CA ASP A 92 2.34 21.18 9.22
C ASP A 92 3.41 20.44 10.04
N GLN A 93 3.00 19.33 10.67
CA GLN A 93 3.84 18.56 11.60
C GLN A 93 4.08 17.14 11.09
N VAL A 94 5.32 16.69 11.30
CA VAL A 94 5.75 15.32 10.98
C VAL A 94 6.46 14.73 12.19
N ARG A 95 6.15 13.48 12.52
CA ARG A 95 6.82 12.73 13.57
C ARG A 95 7.21 11.34 13.11
N THR A 96 8.13 10.75 13.86
CA THR A 96 8.73 9.47 13.52
C THR A 96 8.43 8.44 14.60
N LEU A 97 7.76 7.35 14.23
CA LEU A 97 7.65 6.14 15.04
C LEU A 97 8.67 5.11 14.54
N ARG A 98 9.68 4.81 15.34
CA ARG A 98 10.69 3.80 15.02
C ARG A 98 10.30 2.44 15.60
N LEU A 99 10.22 1.43 14.74
CA LEU A 99 9.98 0.03 15.13
C LEU A 99 11.34 -0.67 15.27
N GLU A 100 12.01 -0.44 16.40
CA GLU A 100 13.39 -0.88 16.60
C GLU A 100 13.58 -2.39 16.38
N GLY A 101 14.44 -2.74 15.41
CA GLY A 101 14.75 -4.12 15.07
C GLY A 101 13.66 -4.84 14.26
N ALA A 102 12.60 -4.16 13.82
CA ALA A 102 11.59 -4.76 12.97
C ALA A 102 12.17 -5.12 11.59
N PRO A 103 11.73 -6.23 10.97
CA PRO A 103 12.09 -6.54 9.61
C PRO A 103 11.44 -5.52 8.65
N ALA A 104 12.26 -4.94 7.78
CA ALA A 104 11.83 -4.05 6.70
C ALA A 104 12.54 -4.43 5.41
N ARG A 105 12.20 -5.60 4.86
CA ARG A 105 12.84 -6.09 3.64
C ARG A 105 12.24 -5.47 2.38
N ASP A 106 10.91 -5.51 2.26
CA ASP A 106 10.14 -5.04 1.10
C ASP A 106 8.76 -4.58 1.63
N TRP A 107 8.75 -3.42 2.30
CA TRP A 107 7.53 -2.84 2.86
C TRP A 107 6.75 -2.13 1.76
N GLU A 108 5.57 -2.66 1.44
CA GLU A 108 4.81 -2.22 0.26
C GLU A 108 3.58 -1.38 0.65
N ASP A 109 2.86 -1.77 1.71
CA ASP A 109 1.60 -1.12 2.08
C ASP A 109 1.34 -1.20 3.58
N MET A 110 0.39 -0.39 4.07
CA MET A 110 -0.05 -0.41 5.45
C MET A 110 -1.54 -0.14 5.60
N ASP A 111 -2.14 -0.65 6.66
CA ASP A 111 -3.54 -0.40 7.01
C ASP A 111 -3.70 -0.36 8.55
N GLU A 112 -4.85 0.08 9.04
CA GLU A 112 -5.22 0.05 10.46
C GLU A 112 -6.48 -0.76 10.73
N GLY A 113 -6.48 -1.48 11.85
CA GLY A 113 -7.64 -2.31 12.21
C GLY A 113 -7.69 -2.71 13.67
N PRO A 114 -8.70 -3.52 14.06
CA PRO A 114 -8.71 -4.16 15.37
C PRO A 114 -7.41 -4.91 15.62
N CYS A 115 -6.88 -4.89 16.84
CA CYS A 115 -5.68 -5.67 17.16
C CYS A 115 -5.96 -7.19 17.16
N PRO A 116 -4.95 -8.05 16.87
CA PRO A 116 -5.14 -9.50 16.73
C PRO A 116 -5.62 -10.23 18.00
N ASP A 117 -5.46 -9.60 19.16
CA ASP A 117 -5.85 -10.14 20.46
C ASP A 117 -7.34 -9.90 20.79
N GLY A 118 -8.08 -9.20 19.93
CA GLY A 118 -9.51 -8.95 20.07
C GLY A 118 -9.86 -7.92 21.14
N GLY A 119 -8.90 -7.10 21.59
CA GLY A 119 -9.16 -5.95 22.45
C GLY A 119 -9.85 -4.79 21.71
N GLU A 120 -10.17 -3.74 22.46
CA GLU A 120 -10.75 -2.50 21.90
C GLU A 120 -9.69 -1.57 21.26
N GLU A 121 -8.41 -1.95 21.35
CA GLU A 121 -7.31 -1.18 20.78
C GLU A 121 -7.19 -1.41 19.27
N ARG A 122 -6.73 -0.39 18.56
CA ARG A 122 -6.40 -0.46 17.13
C ARG A 122 -4.90 -0.67 16.94
N CYS A 123 -4.56 -1.36 15.87
CA CYS A 123 -3.21 -1.65 15.47
C CYS A 123 -2.96 -1.12 14.06
N LEU A 124 -1.76 -0.58 13.85
CA LEU A 124 -1.21 -0.37 12.52
C LEU A 124 -0.57 -1.68 12.05
N TYR A 125 -0.78 -2.02 10.78
CA TYR A 125 -0.25 -3.19 10.12
C TYR A 125 0.58 -2.74 8.91
N VAL A 126 1.78 -3.28 8.77
CA VAL A 126 2.71 -2.96 7.70
C VAL A 126 3.09 -4.24 6.98
N GLY A 127 2.87 -4.28 5.68
CA GLY A 127 3.11 -5.43 4.82
C GLY A 127 4.53 -5.45 4.32
N ASP A 128 5.37 -6.34 4.88
CA ASP A 128 6.63 -6.75 4.27
C ASP A 128 6.36 -7.86 3.24
N ILE A 129 5.62 -7.50 2.18
CA ILE A 129 4.92 -8.42 1.26
C ILE A 129 5.42 -8.41 -0.18
N GLY A 130 6.31 -7.48 -0.53
CA GLY A 130 6.93 -7.41 -1.86
C GLY A 130 7.83 -8.60 -2.15
N ASP A 131 7.85 -9.05 -3.40
CA ASP A 131 8.74 -10.10 -3.90
C ASP A 131 8.95 -9.98 -5.41
N ASN A 132 9.44 -8.82 -5.87
CA ASN A 132 9.71 -8.54 -7.29
C ASN A 132 10.52 -9.64 -8.02
N LEU A 133 11.28 -10.47 -7.29
CA LEU A 133 12.06 -11.58 -7.84
C LEU A 133 11.37 -12.96 -7.77
N GLY A 134 10.22 -13.07 -7.10
CA GLY A 134 9.45 -14.30 -6.92
C GLY A 134 10.20 -15.39 -6.14
N ARG A 135 10.99 -15.01 -5.12
CA ARG A 135 11.91 -15.92 -4.40
C ARG A 135 11.63 -16.02 -2.90
N ARG A 136 10.77 -15.19 -2.34
CA ARG A 136 10.43 -15.20 -0.91
C ARG A 136 9.52 -16.38 -0.60
N ARG A 137 10.01 -17.27 0.26
CA ARG A 137 9.23 -18.42 0.74
C ARG A 137 8.14 -18.02 1.74
N ASP A 138 8.32 -16.87 2.36
CA ASP A 138 7.38 -16.24 3.26
C ASP A 138 7.54 -14.72 3.20
N VAL A 139 6.46 -14.04 3.55
CA VAL A 139 6.32 -12.60 3.69
C VAL A 139 6.01 -12.26 5.15
N GLY A 140 6.08 -10.99 5.51
CA GLY A 140 5.86 -10.52 6.88
C GLY A 140 4.70 -9.53 6.97
N VAL A 141 3.99 -9.56 8.08
CA VAL A 141 3.14 -8.44 8.50
C VAL A 141 3.63 -7.99 9.87
N VAL A 142 4.21 -6.80 9.93
CA VAL A 142 4.59 -6.14 11.18
C VAL A 142 3.37 -5.42 11.71
N PHE A 143 3.06 -5.55 12.99
CA PHE A 143 1.94 -4.85 13.60
C PHE A 143 2.28 -4.28 14.96
N VAL A 144 1.71 -3.11 15.24
CA VAL A 144 1.98 -2.29 16.41
C VAL A 144 0.67 -1.69 16.89
N ARG A 145 0.43 -1.70 18.20
CA ARG A 145 -0.70 -0.95 18.78
C ARG A 145 -0.51 0.51 18.46
N GLU A 146 -1.51 1.13 17.87
CA GLU A 146 -1.39 2.53 17.48
C GLU A 146 -1.26 3.40 18.74
N PRO A 147 -0.14 4.13 18.89
CA PRO A 147 0.04 4.98 20.05
C PRO A 147 -0.93 6.16 20.01
N ARG A 148 -1.51 6.50 21.15
CA ARG A 148 -2.23 7.77 21.31
C ARG A 148 -1.21 8.90 21.36
N MET A 149 -1.30 9.80 20.40
CA MET A 149 -0.39 10.90 20.21
C MET A 149 -1.05 12.21 20.62
N THR A 150 -0.24 13.11 21.18
CA THR A 150 -0.63 14.50 21.43
C THR A 150 0.22 15.42 20.55
N SER A 151 -0.34 16.54 20.08
CA SER A 151 0.33 17.49 19.17
C SER A 151 1.53 18.24 19.78
N ASP A 152 1.83 18.03 21.07
CA ASP A 152 2.96 18.59 21.81
C ASP A 152 4.06 17.56 22.16
N GLY A 153 3.87 16.27 21.82
CA GLY A 153 4.89 15.23 22.01
C GLY A 153 6.18 15.41 21.18
N GLY A 154 7.20 14.61 21.50
CA GLY A 154 8.49 14.66 20.82
C GLY A 154 8.46 14.24 19.35
N GLU A 155 9.44 14.69 18.58
CA GLU A 155 9.55 14.45 17.13
C GLU A 155 9.79 12.97 16.76
N SER A 156 10.34 12.17 17.67
CA SER A 156 10.64 10.75 17.46
C SER A 156 10.36 9.93 18.72
N PHE A 157 9.80 8.74 18.54
CA PHE A 157 9.48 7.80 19.61
C PHE A 157 9.53 6.35 19.09
N THR A 158 9.42 5.38 20.01
CA THR A 158 9.47 3.95 19.72
C THR A 158 8.20 3.28 20.23
N ALA A 159 7.85 2.13 19.66
CA ALA A 159 6.76 1.29 20.14
C ALA A 159 7.11 -0.19 20.02
N ALA A 160 6.51 -0.99 20.89
CA ALA A 160 6.63 -2.44 20.82
C ALA A 160 5.82 -2.96 19.62
N TRP A 161 6.46 -3.77 18.79
CA TRP A 161 5.88 -4.36 17.60
C TRP A 161 5.92 -5.89 17.68
N GLN A 162 5.11 -6.52 16.84
CA GLN A 162 5.13 -7.96 16.59
C GLN A 162 5.20 -8.19 15.08
N VAL A 163 5.63 -9.39 14.66
CA VAL A 163 5.63 -9.76 13.25
C VAL A 163 5.05 -11.16 13.07
N ALA A 164 4.09 -11.28 12.15
CA ALA A 164 3.60 -12.56 11.68
C ALA A 164 4.30 -12.91 10.37
N ARG A 165 4.79 -14.15 10.25
CA ARG A 165 5.30 -14.68 8.97
C ARG A 165 4.17 -15.39 8.26
N LEU A 166 3.97 -15.09 6.98
CA LEU A 166 2.89 -15.62 6.17
C LEU A 166 3.47 -16.33 4.94
N ARG A 167 2.79 -17.38 4.46
CA ARG A 167 3.13 -18.02 3.19
C ARG A 167 1.90 -18.12 2.30
N TYR A 168 2.09 -17.90 1.01
CA TYR A 168 1.08 -18.17 0.00
C TYR A 168 0.96 -19.68 -0.22
N PRO A 169 -0.26 -20.22 -0.43
CA PRO A 169 -0.50 -21.66 -0.58
C PRO A 169 0.04 -22.24 -1.89
N ASP A 170 0.29 -21.38 -2.87
CA ASP A 170 0.58 -21.70 -4.28
C ASP A 170 1.93 -21.13 -4.75
N GLY A 171 2.83 -20.87 -3.80
CA GLY A 171 4.22 -20.43 -4.02
C GLY A 171 4.40 -18.91 -3.90
N PRO A 172 5.63 -18.40 -4.06
CA PRO A 172 5.94 -16.98 -3.91
C PRO A 172 5.04 -16.09 -4.79
N ARG A 173 4.65 -14.93 -4.25
CA ARG A 173 3.86 -13.91 -4.94
C ARG A 173 4.43 -12.55 -4.62
N ASP A 174 4.41 -11.67 -5.62
CA ASP A 174 4.70 -10.25 -5.47
C ASP A 174 3.39 -9.50 -5.19
N ALA A 175 3.30 -8.83 -4.04
CA ALA A 175 2.08 -8.20 -3.56
C ALA A 175 2.34 -6.79 -3.04
N GLU A 176 1.36 -5.92 -3.23
CA GLU A 176 1.53 -4.46 -3.09
C GLU A 176 0.41 -3.83 -2.27
N ALA A 177 -0.54 -4.64 -1.80
CA ALA A 177 -1.72 -4.15 -1.13
C ALA A 177 -2.00 -4.98 0.10
N LEU A 178 -2.16 -4.32 1.24
CA LEU A 178 -2.53 -4.89 2.52
C LEU A 178 -3.83 -4.25 2.98
N ILE A 179 -4.83 -5.06 3.30
CA ILE A 179 -6.15 -4.58 3.73
C ILE A 179 -6.51 -5.25 5.04
N VAL A 180 -6.93 -4.49 6.03
CA VAL A 180 -7.39 -4.97 7.34
C VAL A 180 -8.82 -4.50 7.58
N SER A 181 -9.76 -5.38 7.29
CA SER A 181 -11.18 -5.06 7.45
C SER A 181 -11.63 -5.03 8.91
N GLU A 182 -12.60 -4.18 9.24
CA GLU A 182 -13.22 -4.08 10.57
C GLU A 182 -13.77 -5.42 11.10
N ASN A 183 -14.13 -6.34 10.20
CA ASN A 183 -14.59 -7.67 10.56
C ASN A 183 -13.47 -8.62 11.04
N GLY A 184 -12.26 -8.10 11.24
CA GLY A 184 -11.12 -8.83 11.79
C GLY A 184 -10.44 -9.73 10.76
N ARG A 185 -10.39 -9.29 9.50
CA ARG A 185 -9.80 -10.06 8.40
C ARG A 185 -8.71 -9.27 7.70
N LEU A 186 -7.54 -9.90 7.58
CA LEU A 186 -6.42 -9.38 6.81
C LEU A 186 -6.45 -9.99 5.41
N ARG A 187 -6.28 -9.14 4.40
CA ARG A 187 -6.14 -9.53 3.00
C ARG A 187 -4.89 -8.92 2.38
N ILE A 188 -4.33 -9.64 1.42
CA ILE A 188 -3.19 -9.23 0.61
C ILE A 188 -3.59 -9.41 -0.86
N VAL A 189 -3.32 -8.39 -1.69
CA VAL A 189 -3.60 -8.45 -3.13
C VAL A 189 -2.30 -8.38 -3.92
N THR A 190 -2.15 -9.28 -4.90
CA THR A 190 -0.94 -9.37 -5.72
C THR A 190 -0.85 -8.28 -6.78
N LYS A 191 0.39 -7.90 -7.11
CA LYS A 191 0.75 -6.84 -8.05
C LYS A 191 0.10 -7.03 -9.43
N GLY A 192 0.02 -8.29 -9.88
CA GLY A 192 -0.61 -8.69 -11.14
C GLY A 192 0.33 -9.27 -12.19
N TRP A 193 1.62 -9.45 -11.87
CA TRP A 193 2.63 -9.94 -12.82
C TRP A 193 2.36 -11.35 -13.35
N GLU A 194 1.66 -12.17 -12.58
CA GLU A 194 1.31 -13.55 -12.90
C GLU A 194 0.08 -13.65 -13.82
N GLY A 195 -0.46 -12.52 -14.30
CA GLY A 195 -1.60 -12.47 -15.22
C GLY A 195 -2.97 -12.40 -14.53
N GLU A 196 -2.99 -12.28 -13.20
CA GLU A 196 -4.17 -11.92 -12.40
C GLU A 196 -3.80 -11.19 -11.11
N HIS A 197 -4.74 -10.43 -10.55
CA HIS A 197 -4.65 -9.87 -9.20
C HIS A 197 -5.33 -10.83 -8.23
N GLY A 198 -4.54 -11.72 -7.63
CA GLY A 198 -5.02 -12.70 -6.65
C GLY A 198 -5.20 -12.04 -5.29
N ILE A 199 -6.24 -12.44 -4.57
CA ILE A 199 -6.49 -12.02 -3.20
C ILE A 199 -6.30 -13.19 -2.24
N TYR A 200 -5.57 -12.94 -1.17
CA TYR A 200 -5.21 -13.93 -0.17
C TYR A 200 -5.54 -13.37 1.20
N GLY A 201 -5.95 -14.20 2.15
CA GLY A 201 -6.23 -13.68 3.48
C GLY A 201 -6.31 -14.70 4.59
N LEU A 202 -6.47 -14.16 5.79
CA LEU A 202 -6.62 -14.90 7.05
C LEU A 202 -7.38 -14.05 8.08
N PRO A 203 -8.02 -14.66 9.09
CA PRO A 203 -8.52 -13.88 10.23
C PRO A 203 -7.35 -13.30 11.03
N LEU A 204 -7.51 -12.08 11.56
CA LEU A 204 -6.49 -11.43 12.40
C LEU A 204 -6.12 -12.26 13.62
N SER A 205 -7.06 -13.04 14.17
CA SER A 205 -6.79 -13.97 15.29
C SER A 205 -5.79 -15.08 14.96
N ALA A 206 -5.48 -15.32 13.68
CA ALA A 206 -4.43 -16.24 13.24
C ALA A 206 -3.05 -15.56 13.06
N LEU A 207 -2.95 -14.23 13.24
CA LEU A 207 -1.67 -13.53 13.33
C LEU A 207 -1.02 -13.80 14.68
N THR A 208 -0.05 -14.72 14.70
CA THR A 208 0.76 -14.98 15.89
C THR A 208 2.07 -14.19 15.81
N GLY A 209 2.35 -13.33 16.78
CA GLY A 209 3.56 -12.49 16.82
C GLY A 209 4.89 -13.21 17.12
N THR A 210 4.98 -14.52 16.87
CA THR A 210 6.19 -15.33 17.12
C THR A 210 6.48 -16.25 15.93
N THR A 211 7.76 -16.33 15.52
CA THR A 211 8.19 -16.54 14.12
C THR A 211 8.82 -17.89 13.79
N GLU A 212 8.43 -19.00 14.43
CA GLU A 212 9.03 -20.30 14.05
C GLU A 212 8.45 -20.91 12.78
N ARG A 213 7.15 -20.73 12.49
CA ARG A 213 6.51 -21.28 11.30
C ARG A 213 5.59 -20.26 10.65
N PRO A 214 5.68 -20.04 9.33
CA PRO A 214 4.77 -19.15 8.64
C PRO A 214 3.34 -19.71 8.64
N THR A 215 2.37 -18.85 8.92
CA THR A 215 0.94 -19.14 8.77
C THR A 215 0.60 -19.15 7.28
N GLU A 216 -0.15 -20.15 6.84
CA GLU A 216 -0.58 -20.24 5.45
C GLU A 216 -1.79 -19.34 5.19
N LEU A 217 -1.70 -18.53 4.14
CA LEU A 217 -2.80 -17.73 3.63
C LEU A 217 -3.82 -18.60 2.90
N THR A 218 -5.08 -18.18 2.89
CA THR A 218 -6.11 -18.77 2.03
C THR A 218 -6.22 -17.96 0.75
N TYR A 219 -6.22 -18.61 -0.43
CA TYR A 219 -6.58 -17.95 -1.69
C TYR A 219 -8.09 -17.69 -1.72
N GLU A 220 -8.46 -16.43 -1.88
CA GLU A 220 -9.85 -15.95 -1.80
C GLU A 220 -10.42 -15.60 -3.19
N GLY A 221 -9.69 -15.92 -4.25
CA GLY A 221 -10.06 -15.67 -5.63
C GLY A 221 -9.22 -14.59 -6.29
N ARG A 222 -9.74 -14.05 -7.39
CA ARG A 222 -9.12 -12.99 -8.17
C ARG A 222 -10.04 -11.79 -8.25
N LEU A 223 -9.46 -10.60 -8.26
CA LEU A 223 -10.22 -9.38 -8.52
C LEU A 223 -10.62 -9.32 -10.00
N PRO A 224 -11.83 -8.84 -10.34
CA PRO A 224 -12.26 -8.62 -11.72
C PRO A 224 -11.61 -7.36 -12.31
N LEU A 225 -10.28 -7.37 -12.34
CA LEU A 225 -9.38 -6.33 -12.82
C LEU A 225 -8.39 -6.96 -13.80
N ALA A 226 -8.31 -6.41 -15.01
CA ALA A 226 -7.36 -6.89 -16.00
C ALA A 226 -5.95 -6.33 -15.71
N PRO A 227 -4.91 -7.19 -15.55
CA PRO A 227 -3.55 -6.76 -15.22
C PRO A 227 -2.82 -6.26 -16.48
N VAL A 228 -3.23 -5.10 -16.96
CA VAL A 228 -2.67 -4.48 -18.17
C VAL A 228 -1.56 -3.52 -17.77
N ALA A 229 -0.39 -4.07 -17.45
CA ALA A 229 0.72 -3.31 -16.84
C ALA A 229 1.16 -2.09 -17.67
N TRP A 230 1.19 -2.19 -19.00
CA TRP A 230 1.56 -1.07 -19.88
C TRP A 230 0.54 0.08 -19.89
N LEU A 231 -0.68 -0.17 -19.39
CA LEU A 231 -1.70 0.86 -19.13
C LEU A 231 -1.67 1.38 -17.69
N GLY A 232 -0.80 0.86 -16.82
CA GLY A 232 -0.74 1.23 -15.40
C GLY A 232 -1.65 0.41 -14.49
N ARG A 233 -2.29 -0.65 -15.00
CA ARG A 233 -3.11 -1.58 -14.18
C ARG A 233 -2.26 -2.63 -13.50
N VAL A 234 -1.49 -2.13 -12.55
CA VAL A 234 -0.68 -2.87 -11.59
C VAL A 234 -1.12 -2.36 -10.23
N VAL A 235 -1.36 -3.26 -9.28
CA VAL A 235 -1.79 -2.86 -7.93
C VAL A 235 -0.64 -2.17 -7.21
N THR A 236 -0.94 -1.11 -6.46
CA THR A 236 0.05 -0.33 -5.68
C THR A 236 -0.32 -0.14 -4.21
N ALA A 237 -1.61 -0.29 -3.85
CA ALA A 237 -2.09 -0.27 -2.46
C ALA A 237 -3.52 -0.81 -2.37
N GLY A 238 -3.96 -1.12 -1.16
CA GLY A 238 -5.34 -1.46 -0.83
C GLY A 238 -5.81 -0.78 0.45
N ALA A 239 -7.12 -0.68 0.62
CA ALA A 239 -7.72 -0.20 1.86
C ALA A 239 -9.06 -0.90 2.14
N ASP A 240 -9.45 -0.95 3.41
CA ASP A 240 -10.83 -1.28 3.78
C ASP A 240 -11.76 -0.16 3.27
N ALA A 241 -12.96 -0.51 2.82
CA ALA A 241 -13.92 0.46 2.31
C ALA A 241 -15.34 0.13 2.78
N PRO A 242 -16.27 1.12 2.87
CA PRO A 242 -17.59 0.92 3.48
C PRO A 242 -18.39 -0.29 2.97
N ASP A 243 -18.30 -0.61 1.67
CA ASP A 243 -19.03 -1.70 1.01
C ASP A 243 -18.12 -2.86 0.55
N GLY A 244 -16.88 -2.93 1.03
CA GLY A 244 -15.92 -3.97 0.64
C GLY A 244 -14.48 -3.51 0.78
N ILE A 245 -13.74 -3.49 -0.33
CA ILE A 245 -12.34 -3.05 -0.36
C ILE A 245 -12.13 -2.05 -1.49
N ALA A 246 -11.17 -1.17 -1.31
CA ALA A 246 -10.60 -0.35 -2.36
C ALA A 246 -9.21 -0.86 -2.73
N VAL A 247 -8.88 -0.84 -4.02
CA VAL A 247 -7.57 -1.24 -4.53
C VAL A 247 -7.11 -0.18 -5.52
N ARG A 248 -5.91 0.35 -5.27
CA ARG A 248 -5.27 1.33 -6.11
C ARG A 248 -4.39 0.65 -7.17
N THR A 249 -4.41 1.24 -8.35
CA THR A 249 -3.38 1.06 -9.38
C THR A 249 -2.71 2.41 -9.65
N TYR A 250 -1.69 2.45 -10.51
CA TYR A 250 -1.05 3.71 -10.90
C TYR A 250 -2.02 4.74 -11.50
N THR A 251 -3.18 4.31 -12.02
CA THR A 251 -4.09 5.17 -12.76
C THR A 251 -5.49 5.27 -12.17
N GLU A 252 -5.96 4.27 -11.45
CA GLU A 252 -7.32 4.20 -10.92
C GLU A 252 -7.38 3.66 -9.48
N VAL A 253 -8.40 4.08 -8.74
CA VAL A 253 -8.90 3.37 -7.55
C VAL A 253 -10.12 2.54 -7.95
N HIS A 254 -10.11 1.27 -7.60
CA HIS A 254 -11.17 0.30 -7.87
C HIS A 254 -11.83 -0.14 -6.57
N PHE A 255 -13.16 -0.24 -6.58
CA PHE A 255 -13.93 -0.75 -5.44
C PHE A 255 -14.46 -2.13 -5.75
N PHE A 256 -14.23 -3.07 -4.84
CA PHE A 256 -14.67 -4.46 -4.97
C PHE A 256 -15.43 -4.90 -3.73
N ARG A 257 -16.35 -5.84 -3.92
CA ARG A 257 -17.06 -6.50 -2.83
C ARG A 257 -17.25 -7.98 -3.12
N GLU A 258 -17.41 -8.77 -2.07
CA GLU A 258 -17.69 -10.19 -2.20
C GLU A 258 -19.20 -10.41 -2.39
N GLU A 259 -19.56 -11.14 -3.45
CA GLU A 259 -20.92 -11.59 -3.72
C GLU A 259 -20.92 -13.08 -4.04
N SER A 260 -21.68 -13.87 -3.27
CA SER A 260 -21.83 -15.32 -3.49
C SER A 260 -20.50 -16.08 -3.59
N GLY A 261 -19.48 -15.68 -2.81
CA GLY A 261 -18.16 -16.30 -2.80
C GLY A 261 -17.25 -15.89 -3.97
N SER A 262 -17.52 -14.76 -4.61
CA SER A 262 -16.69 -14.21 -5.68
C SER A 262 -16.58 -12.68 -5.57
N TRP A 263 -15.45 -12.14 -6.01
CA TRP A 263 -15.25 -10.68 -6.05
C TRP A 263 -15.92 -10.07 -7.26
N VAL A 264 -16.72 -9.05 -7.03
CA VAL A 264 -17.35 -8.23 -8.08
C VAL A 264 -16.97 -6.78 -7.89
N ARG A 265 -17.08 -6.02 -8.98
CA ARG A 265 -16.89 -4.57 -8.94
C ARG A 265 -18.09 -3.92 -8.24
N ALA A 266 -17.82 -3.13 -7.20
CA ALA A 266 -18.83 -2.46 -6.38
C ALA A 266 -19.23 -1.09 -6.95
N ALA A 267 -18.31 -0.40 -7.63
CA ALA A 267 -18.52 0.90 -8.24
C ALA A 267 -17.66 1.08 -9.52
N PRO A 268 -17.99 2.05 -10.40
CA PRO A 268 -17.11 2.41 -11.50
C PRO A 268 -15.70 2.78 -11.01
N PRO A 269 -14.63 2.48 -11.77
CA PRO A 269 -13.29 2.92 -11.40
C PRO A 269 -13.20 4.44 -11.26
N CYS A 270 -12.42 4.89 -10.29
CA CYS A 270 -12.14 6.28 -10.03
C CYS A 270 -10.76 6.63 -10.57
N VAL A 271 -10.69 7.47 -11.60
CA VAL A 271 -9.41 7.83 -12.26
C VAL A 271 -8.67 8.84 -11.40
N VAL A 272 -7.44 8.50 -11.03
CA VAL A 272 -6.52 9.29 -10.19
C VAL A 272 -5.19 9.58 -10.88
N ALA A 273 -5.11 9.35 -12.20
CA ALA A 273 -3.92 9.52 -13.03
C ALA A 273 -3.35 10.97 -13.07
N SER A 274 -4.05 11.96 -12.51
CA SER A 274 -3.55 13.32 -12.34
C SER A 274 -2.52 13.46 -11.21
N LEU A 275 -2.34 12.43 -10.38
CA LEU A 275 -1.28 12.37 -9.39
C LEU A 275 0.08 12.11 -10.05
N PRO A 276 1.20 12.55 -9.45
CA PRO A 276 2.54 12.20 -9.94
C PRO A 276 2.64 10.68 -10.18
N PRO A 277 3.35 10.23 -11.25
CA PRO A 277 3.32 8.84 -11.75
C PRO A 277 3.97 7.77 -10.84
N THR A 278 4.14 8.08 -9.55
CA THR A 278 4.73 7.27 -8.48
C THR A 278 3.79 7.26 -7.28
N GLY A 279 2.49 7.15 -7.55
CA GLY A 279 1.46 7.19 -6.54
C GLY A 279 1.19 5.80 -5.98
N GLU A 280 1.50 5.56 -4.70
CA GLU A 280 1.53 4.21 -4.13
C GLU A 280 0.47 4.03 -3.03
N GLY A 281 0.43 4.86 -1.98
CA GLY A 281 -0.49 4.63 -0.85
C GLY A 281 -1.96 5.01 -1.06
N LEU A 282 -2.87 4.27 -0.44
CA LEU A 282 -4.32 4.48 -0.48
C LEU A 282 -4.91 4.27 0.92
N ASP A 283 -5.85 5.12 1.32
CA ASP A 283 -6.80 4.78 2.39
C ASP A 283 -8.19 5.34 2.07
N VAL A 284 -9.23 4.79 2.71
CA VAL A 284 -10.63 5.22 2.56
C VAL A 284 -11.27 5.41 3.93
N ASP A 285 -11.73 6.63 4.20
CA ASP A 285 -12.44 6.95 5.43
C ASP A 285 -13.88 6.37 5.38
N PRO A 286 -14.55 6.10 6.52
CA PRO A 286 -15.89 5.51 6.51
C PRO A 286 -16.97 6.33 5.79
N ASP A 287 -16.74 7.63 5.56
CA ASP A 287 -17.64 8.47 4.76
C ASP A 287 -17.45 8.32 3.24
N GLY A 288 -16.44 7.54 2.81
CA GLY A 288 -16.10 7.28 1.42
C GLY A 288 -15.05 8.23 0.84
N THR A 289 -14.51 9.16 1.62
CA THR A 289 -13.40 10.01 1.18
C THR A 289 -12.16 9.15 0.94
N VAL A 290 -11.56 9.33 -0.24
CA VAL A 290 -10.35 8.62 -0.65
C VAL A 290 -9.14 9.48 -0.36
N PHE A 291 -8.14 8.91 0.30
CA PHE A 291 -6.85 9.55 0.54
C PHE A 291 -5.76 8.83 -0.23
N LEU A 292 -4.85 9.61 -0.80
CA LEU A 292 -3.82 9.12 -1.72
C LEU A 292 -2.49 9.77 -1.35
N SER A 293 -1.44 8.97 -1.33
CA SER A 293 -0.06 9.47 -1.24
C SER A 293 0.71 9.22 -2.53
N SER A 294 1.81 9.95 -2.73
CA SER A 294 2.74 9.72 -3.83
C SER A 294 4.18 9.92 -3.40
N GLU A 295 5.09 9.19 -4.02
CA GLU A 295 6.51 9.43 -3.86
C GLU A 295 6.94 10.79 -4.43
N ALA A 296 8.10 11.26 -3.98
CA ALA A 296 8.77 12.41 -4.55
C ALA A 296 9.49 12.03 -5.85
N THR A 297 9.42 12.93 -6.83
CA THR A 297 10.23 12.85 -8.04
C THR A 297 11.49 13.71 -7.91
N ARG A 298 12.37 13.69 -8.92
CA ARG A 298 13.53 14.61 -8.96
C ARG A 298 13.16 16.09 -8.92
N SER A 299 11.93 16.44 -9.30
CA SER A 299 11.48 17.82 -9.52
C SER A 299 10.32 18.26 -8.63
N GLN A 300 9.68 17.33 -7.92
CA GLN A 300 8.49 17.62 -7.10
C GLN A 300 8.52 16.76 -5.83
N PRO A 301 8.15 17.32 -4.66
CA PRO A 301 7.96 16.52 -3.45
C PRO A 301 6.84 15.50 -3.65
N GLY A 302 6.78 14.52 -2.76
CA GLY A 302 5.60 13.66 -2.65
C GLY A 302 4.38 14.48 -2.22
N ALA A 303 3.19 13.93 -2.36
CA ALA A 303 1.96 14.61 -2.00
C ALA A 303 1.05 13.69 -1.21
N LEU A 304 0.35 14.26 -0.22
CA LEU A 304 -0.82 13.68 0.41
C LEU A 304 -2.05 14.45 -0.06
N GLN A 305 -3.03 13.74 -0.61
CA GLN A 305 -4.23 14.33 -1.19
C GLN A 305 -5.48 13.60 -0.75
N SER A 306 -6.61 14.31 -0.74
CA SER A 306 -7.95 13.71 -0.68
C SER A 306 -8.65 13.84 -2.03
N ALA A 307 -9.58 12.93 -2.30
CA ALA A 307 -10.46 12.96 -3.45
C ALA A 307 -11.81 12.30 -3.11
N GLU A 308 -12.84 12.70 -3.84
CA GLU A 308 -14.14 12.02 -3.84
C GLU A 308 -14.24 11.16 -5.09
N CYS A 309 -14.50 9.87 -4.90
CA CYS A 309 -14.79 8.97 -6.01
C CYS A 309 -16.31 8.97 -6.26
N PRO A 310 -16.78 9.31 -7.48
CA PRO A 310 -18.21 9.48 -7.71
C PRO A 310 -18.97 8.19 -7.42
N PRO A 311 -20.12 8.26 -6.72
CA PRO A 311 -20.94 7.08 -6.49
C PRO A 311 -21.42 6.50 -7.82
N GLY A 312 -21.55 5.17 -7.85
CA GLY A 312 -22.06 4.41 -8.99
C GLY A 312 -23.40 4.91 -9.50
#